data_AF-A0A3D8SG72-F1
#
_entry.id   AF-A0A3D8SG72-F1
#
_cell.length_a   1.000
_cell.length_b   1.000
_cell.length_c   1.000
_cell.angle_alpha   90.00
_cell.angle_beta   90.00
_cell.angle_gamma   90.00
#
_symmetry.space_group_name_H-M   'P 1'
#
loop_
_entity.id
_entity.type
_entity.pdbx_description
1 polymer ?
#
loop_
_entity_poly.entity_id
_entity_poly.type
_entity_poly.pdbx_seq_one_letter_code
_entity_poly.pdbx_strand_id
1 'polypeptide(L)'
;MPFQENSYDVVYSIEATVHAPFSQGVYHEIYKALRAGGVFGVYEWFMTDKYDNDNVQQRQLRFAIEEEDGISNIVTVSEGTQTIKDAGFELL
;
A
#
# COMPACT_ATOMS: atom_id res chain seq x y z
N MET A 1 -1.10 8.48 11.85
CA MET A 1 0.07 9.25 12.31
C MET A 1 -0.22 10.71 12.04
N PRO A 2 -0.15 11.66 12.98
CA PRO A 2 -0.34 13.06 12.62
C PRO A 2 0.99 13.65 12.13
N PHE A 3 1.20 13.68 10.82
CA PHE A 3 2.25 14.49 10.22
C PHE A 3 1.76 15.93 10.06
N GLN A 4 2.67 16.90 10.18
CA GLN A 4 2.36 18.27 9.79
C GLN A 4 2.18 18.31 8.26
N GLU A 5 1.13 18.98 7.81
CA GLU A 5 0.84 19.11 6.38
C GLU A 5 1.95 19.87 5.65
N ASN A 6 2.17 19.58 4.36
CA ASN A 6 3.12 20.28 3.48
C ASN A 6 4.56 20.37 4.03
N SER A 7 5.01 19.34 4.73
CA SER A 7 6.31 19.35 5.42
C SER A 7 7.43 18.72 4.59
N TYR A 8 7.11 17.84 3.64
CA TYR A 8 8.09 17.07 2.88
C TYR A 8 7.95 17.30 1.37
N ASP A 9 9.08 17.28 0.66
CA ASP A 9 9.12 17.31 -0.81
C ASP A 9 9.04 15.89 -1.40
N VAL A 10 9.57 14.90 -0.67
CA VAL A 10 9.59 13.49 -1.08
C VAL A 10 9.33 12.60 0.14
N VAL A 11 8.54 11.55 -0.05
CA VAL A 11 8.34 10.46 0.92
C VAL A 11 8.64 9.13 0.22
N TYR A 12 9.16 8.15 0.95
CA TYR A 12 9.29 6.79 0.44
C TYR A 12 8.83 5.75 1.47
N SER A 13 8.31 4.62 0.97
CA SER A 13 7.95 3.44 1.74
C SER A 13 8.49 2.20 1.03
N ILE A 14 9.23 1.37 1.75
CA ILE A 14 9.79 0.12 1.25
C ILE A 14 9.25 -0.98 2.17
N GLU A 15 8.34 -1.78 1.65
CA GLU A 15 7.73 -2.93 2.31
C GLU A 15 7.15 -2.62 3.72
N ALA A 16 6.67 -1.41 3.96
CA ALA A 16 6.23 -0.99 5.29
C ALA A 16 4.71 -0.80 5.42
N THR A 17 4.06 -0.26 4.39
CA THR A 17 2.63 0.08 4.43
C THR A 17 1.70 -1.14 4.43
N VAL A 18 2.18 -2.30 3.96
CA VAL A 18 1.51 -3.61 4.00
C VAL A 18 1.16 -4.09 5.41
N HIS A 19 1.92 -3.65 6.42
CA HIS A 19 1.67 -4.03 7.81
C HIS A 19 0.51 -3.24 8.44
N ALA A 20 0.06 -2.17 7.79
CA ALA A 20 -1.11 -1.44 8.25
C ALA A 20 -2.39 -2.23 7.90
N PRO A 21 -3.38 -2.30 8.81
CA PRO A 21 -4.68 -2.92 8.49
C PRO A 21 -5.39 -2.29 7.30
N PHE A 22 -5.15 -1.00 7.07
CA PHE A 22 -5.69 -0.25 5.94
C PHE A 22 -4.60 0.69 5.38
N SER A 23 -4.06 0.36 4.21
CA SER A 23 -3.01 1.16 3.55
C SER A 23 -3.51 2.54 3.12
N GLN A 24 -4.80 2.66 2.76
CA GLN A 24 -5.41 3.94 2.35
C GLN A 24 -5.21 5.06 3.39
N GLY A 25 -5.37 4.75 4.68
CA GLY A 25 -5.19 5.74 5.74
C GLY A 25 -3.74 6.20 5.86
N VAL A 26 -2.78 5.31 5.62
CA VAL A 26 -1.36 5.67 5.60
C VAL A 26 -1.03 6.52 4.37
N TYR A 27 -1.53 6.15 3.20
CA TYR A 27 -1.36 6.94 1.97
C TYR A 27 -1.97 8.32 2.07
N HIS A 28 -3.14 8.46 2.71
CA HIS A 28 -3.75 9.76 2.93
C HIS A 28 -2.89 10.68 3.81
N GLU A 29 -2.30 10.14 4.88
CA GLU A 29 -1.39 10.93 5.73
C GLU A 29 -0.09 11.28 5.01
N ILE A 30 0.44 10.39 4.15
CA ILE A 30 1.58 10.70 3.28
C ILE A 30 1.23 11.83 2.30
N TYR A 31 0.06 11.74 1.67
CA TYR A 31 -0.42 12.77 0.73
C TYR A 31 -0.50 14.14 1.39
N LYS A 32 -1.07 14.22 2.59
CA LYS A 32 -1.13 15.47 3.37
C LYS A 32 0.24 16.00 3.77
N ALA A 33 1.16 15.12 4.12
CA ALA A 33 2.50 15.49 4.55
C ALA A 33 3.37 16.05 3.40
N LEU A 34 3.06 15.67 2.16
CA LEU A 34 3.74 16.16 0.97
C LEU A 34 3.31 17.59 0.61
N ARG A 35 4.26 18.38 0.13
CA ARG A 35 3.99 19.68 -0.51
C ARG A 35 3.39 19.48 -1.90
N ALA A 36 2.76 20.53 -2.43
CA ALA A 36 2.29 20.54 -3.81
C ALA A 36 3.44 20.20 -4.79
N GLY A 37 3.24 19.17 -5.61
CA GLY A 37 4.26 18.65 -6.54
C GLY A 37 5.26 17.68 -5.92
N GLY A 38 5.12 17.33 -4.64
CA GLY A 38 5.95 16.33 -3.98
C GLY A 38 5.68 14.91 -4.49
N VAL A 39 6.65 14.01 -4.29
CA VAL A 39 6.62 12.65 -4.83
C VAL A 39 6.63 11.61 -3.72
N PHE A 40 5.80 10.58 -3.87
CA PHE A 40 5.81 9.39 -3.02
C PHE A 40 6.35 8.18 -3.79
N GLY A 41 7.47 7.61 -3.34
CA GLY A 41 8.00 6.35 -3.85
C GLY A 41 7.53 5.18 -3.00
N VAL A 42 6.86 4.20 -3.60
CA VAL A 42 6.39 3.00 -2.88
C VAL A 42 6.90 1.73 -3.56
N TYR A 43 7.41 0.81 -2.74
CA TYR A 43 7.75 -0.54 -3.13
C TYR A 43 7.09 -1.49 -2.13
N GLU A 44 6.22 -2.36 -2.61
CA GLU A 44 5.27 -3.09 -1.77
C GLU A 44 4.86 -4.44 -2.37
N TRP A 45 4.36 -5.32 -1.51
CA TRP A 45 3.83 -6.64 -1.87
C TRP A 45 2.40 -6.52 -2.41
N PHE A 46 2.17 -7.07 -3.61
CA PHE A 46 0.83 -7.23 -4.19
C PHE A 46 0.65 -8.62 -4.79
N MET A 47 -0.60 -9.10 -4.78
CA MET A 47 -1.00 -10.27 -5.55
C MET A 47 -1.04 -9.92 -7.05
N THR A 48 -0.44 -10.77 -7.88
CA THR A 48 -0.47 -10.62 -9.34
C THR A 48 -1.85 -10.94 -9.93
N ASP A 49 -2.07 -10.59 -11.19
CA ASP A 49 -3.30 -10.92 -11.94
C ASP A 49 -3.58 -12.43 -12.08
N LYS A 50 -2.61 -13.29 -11.74
CA LYS A 50 -2.76 -14.75 -11.73
C LYS A 50 -3.30 -15.30 -10.41
N TYR A 51 -3.40 -14.47 -9.38
CA TYR A 51 -3.95 -14.88 -8.09
C TYR A 51 -5.45 -15.14 -8.23
N ASP A 52 -5.86 -16.33 -7.80
CA ASP A 52 -7.24 -16.77 -7.80
C ASP A 52 -7.69 -16.98 -6.35
N ASN A 53 -8.56 -16.08 -5.88
CA ASN A 53 -9.08 -16.14 -4.53
C ASN A 53 -10.07 -17.30 -4.32
N ASP A 54 -10.57 -17.97 -5.37
CA ASP A 54 -11.39 -19.18 -5.22
C ASP A 54 -10.53 -20.46 -5.13
N ASN A 55 -9.27 -20.39 -5.54
CA ASN A 55 -8.30 -21.47 -5.39
C ASN A 55 -7.80 -21.59 -3.92
N VAL A 56 -8.21 -22.68 -3.26
CA VAL A 56 -7.86 -22.96 -1.85
C VAL A 56 -6.34 -22.98 -1.61
N GLN A 57 -5.57 -23.57 -2.52
CA GLN A 57 -4.12 -23.69 -2.34
C GLN A 57 -3.43 -22.32 -2.42
N GLN A 58 -3.87 -21.46 -3.35
CA GLN A 58 -3.31 -20.10 -3.46
C GLN A 58 -3.67 -19.24 -2.25
N ARG A 59 -4.91 -19.33 -1.75
CA ARG A 59 -5.31 -18.65 -0.50
C ARG A 59 -4.46 -19.09 0.69
N GLN A 60 -4.20 -20.39 0.83
CA GLN A 60 -3.36 -20.92 1.92
C GLN A 60 -1.93 -20.41 1.84
N LEU A 61 -1.34 -20.34 0.63
CA LEU A 61 0.00 -19.78 0.43
C LEU A 61 0.06 -18.29 0.77
N ARG A 62 -0.92 -17.50 0.32
CA ARG A 62 -1.03 -16.09 0.69
C ARG A 62 -1.12 -15.92 2.20
N PHE A 63 -1.99 -16.68 2.86
CA PHE A 63 -2.17 -16.61 4.31
C PHE A 63 -0.87 -16.94 5.06
N ALA A 64 -0.12 -17.95 4.62
CA ALA A 64 1.17 -18.29 5.22
C ALA A 64 2.20 -17.16 5.09
N ILE A 65 2.24 -16.46 3.95
CA ILE A 65 3.10 -15.27 3.77
C ILE A 65 2.62 -14.15 4.72
N GLU A 66 1.32 -13.89 4.76
CA GLU A 66 0.72 -12.86 5.63
C GLU A 66 1.02 -13.09 7.12
N GLU A 67 0.93 -14.33 7.58
CA GLU A 67 1.20 -14.72 8.97
C GLU A 67 2.68 -14.59 9.33
N GLU A 68 3.58 -15.11 8.48
CA GLU A 68 5.02 -15.14 8.75
C GLU A 68 5.69 -13.77 8.60
N ASP A 69 5.30 -12.97 7.61
CA ASP A 69 5.83 -11.61 7.41
C ASP A 69 5.07 -10.55 8.24
N GLY A 70 3.97 -10.94 8.91
CA GLY A 70 3.14 -10.01 9.67
C GLY A 70 2.44 -8.96 8.79
N ILE A 71 2.04 -9.36 7.58
CA ILE A 71 1.33 -8.51 6.62
C ILE A 71 -0.18 -8.65 6.88
N SER A 72 -0.87 -7.51 7.04
CA SER A 72 -2.27 -7.57 7.46
C SER A 72 -3.19 -8.17 6.40
N ASN A 73 -2.97 -7.82 5.13
CA ASN A 73 -3.75 -8.31 3.99
C ASN A 73 -3.06 -7.90 2.67
N ILE A 74 -2.50 -8.85 1.93
CA ILE A 74 -1.94 -8.56 0.60
C ILE A 74 -3.08 -8.45 -0.40
N VAL A 75 -3.27 -7.25 -0.97
CA VAL A 75 -4.28 -6.98 -1.99
C VAL A 75 -3.74 -7.24 -3.39
N THR A 76 -4.62 -7.30 -4.39
CA THR A 76 -4.21 -7.35 -5.79
C THR A 76 -3.58 -6.03 -6.25
N VAL A 77 -2.78 -6.07 -7.32
CA VAL A 77 -2.18 -4.85 -7.92
C VAL A 77 -3.27 -3.82 -8.27
N SER A 78 -4.42 -4.25 -8.79
CA SER A 78 -5.52 -3.34 -9.14
C SER A 78 -6.14 -2.67 -7.91
N GLU A 79 -6.37 -3.41 -6.83
CA GLU A 79 -6.87 -2.86 -5.57
C GLU A 79 -5.85 -1.92 -4.91
N GLY A 80 -4.57 -2.29 -4.90
CA GLY A 80 -3.48 -1.47 -4.35
C GLY A 80 -3.30 -0.16 -5.10
N THR A 81 -3.26 -0.20 -6.43
CA THR A 81 -3.15 1.00 -7.27
C THR A 81 -4.39 1.89 -7.17
N GLN A 82 -5.59 1.32 -7.03
CA GLN A 82 -6.80 2.10 -6.78
C GLN A 82 -6.75 2.79 -5.41
N THR A 83 -6.27 2.09 -4.38
CA THR A 83 -6.11 2.65 -3.03
C THR A 83 -5.15 3.84 -3.00
N ILE A 84 -4.06 3.80 -3.78
CA ILE A 84 -3.14 4.92 -3.94
C ILE A 84 -3.83 6.12 -4.61
N LYS A 85 -4.62 5.88 -5.66
CA LYS A 85 -5.40 6.94 -6.34
C LYS A 85 -6.46 7.55 -5.43
N ASP A 86 -7.17 6.72 -4.67
CA ASP A 86 -8.22 7.15 -3.73
C ASP A 86 -7.65 8.00 -2.58
N ALA A 87 -6.36 7.89 -2.28
CA ALA A 87 -5.67 8.76 -1.33
C ALA A 87 -5.34 10.15 -1.89
N GLY A 88 -5.45 10.35 -3.22
CA GLY A 88 -5.23 11.62 -3.92
C GLY A 88 -4.04 11.62 -4.89
N PHE A 89 -3.32 10.51 -5.03
CA PHE A 89 -2.14 10.44 -5.89
C PHE A 89 -2.48 10.18 -7.36
N GLU A 90 -1.67 10.76 -8.24
CA GLU A 90 -1.54 10.36 -9.64
C GLU A 90 -0.36 9.38 -9.75
N LEU A 91 -0.55 8.27 -10.46
CA LEU A 91 0.52 7.30 -10.73
C LEU A 91 1.34 7.75 -11.94
N LEU A 92 2.67 7.73 -11.80
CA LEU A 92 3.64 8.07 -12.85
C LEU A 92 3.91 6.91 -13.82
#